data_AF-G7GUL9-F1
#
_entry.id   AF-G7GUL9-F1
#
_cell.length_a   1.000
_cell.length_b   1.000
_cell.length_c   1.000
_cell.angle_alpha   90.00
_cell.angle_beta   90.00
_cell.angle_gamma   90.00
#
_symmetry.space_group_name_H-M   'P 1'
#
loop_
_entity.id
_entity.type
_entity.pdbx_description
1 polymer ?
#
loop_
_entity_poly.entity_id
_entity_poly.type
_entity_poly.pdbx_seq_one_letter_code
_entity_poly.pdbx_strand_id
1 'polypeptide(L)'
;MAMCRHGLRLSAMSASSTQGRQPPAQKRPARITVVAVVVAALSLISWLVTGCDDTASTDTAASSSTGGHAAYSPGTATFRTSPARSSAHPSTRPKPSAPATRSRSQSGPSRSGSSQGIPAHALATLKLIDAGKWPEAANAPGTRGGTNFRNNEGLLPRTGSDGRRLRFQEWDVNPKKPGRGRDAERIITADDGSAWYTDDHYRSFKQIRGPN
;
A
#
# COMPACT_ATOMS: atom_id res chain seq x y z
N MET A 1 -32.25 -51.63 84.55
CA MET A 1 -32.07 -50.17 84.75
C MET A 1 -31.41 -49.61 83.48
N ALA A 2 -32.08 -48.85 82.61
CA ALA A 2 -32.63 -47.49 82.79
C ALA A 2 -31.53 -46.40 82.89
N MET A 3 -31.35 -45.64 81.80
CA MET A 3 -31.31 -44.16 81.66
C MET A 3 -30.62 -43.82 80.30
N CYS A 4 -31.28 -43.18 79.32
CA CYS A 4 -31.59 -41.73 79.22
C CYS A 4 -30.31 -40.87 79.23
N ARG A 5 -30.05 -39.86 78.37
CA ARG A 5 -30.83 -39.10 77.38
C ARG A 5 -29.85 -38.24 76.53
N HIS A 6 -30.25 -38.00 75.27
CA HIS A 6 -30.24 -36.73 74.52
C HIS A 6 -28.92 -35.99 74.19
N GLY A 7 -28.72 -35.81 72.89
CA GLY A 7 -28.86 -34.47 72.32
C GLY A 7 -27.62 -33.88 71.65
N LEU A 8 -27.55 -33.96 70.32
CA LEU A 8 -27.26 -32.76 69.55
C LEU A 8 -27.93 -32.82 68.18
N ARG A 9 -28.84 -31.86 67.99
CA ARG A 9 -29.39 -31.48 66.70
C ARG A 9 -28.28 -30.82 65.89
N LEU A 10 -28.18 -31.11 64.60
CA LEU A 10 -27.84 -30.07 63.64
C LEU A 10 -28.67 -30.26 62.38
N SER A 11 -29.61 -29.34 62.22
CA SER A 11 -30.47 -29.19 61.05
C SER A 11 -29.66 -28.92 59.79
N ALA A 12 -30.14 -29.52 58.71
CA ALA A 12 -30.22 -29.03 57.34
C ALA A 12 -29.49 -27.71 57.00
N MET A 13 -28.60 -27.80 56.01
CA MET A 13 -28.42 -26.75 55.02
C MET A 13 -28.34 -27.42 53.65
N SER A 14 -29.51 -27.53 53.03
CA SER A 14 -29.70 -27.93 51.64
C SER A 14 -29.11 -26.83 50.76
N ALA A 15 -27.99 -27.10 50.09
CA ALA A 15 -27.47 -26.22 49.06
C ALA A 15 -28.31 -26.40 47.80
N SER A 16 -29.33 -25.55 47.64
CA SER A 16 -30.06 -25.41 46.38
C SER A 16 -29.12 -24.90 45.30
N SER A 17 -28.68 -25.82 44.43
CA SER A 17 -28.04 -25.49 43.15
C SER A 17 -28.99 -24.60 42.34
N THR A 18 -28.72 -23.31 42.36
CA THR A 18 -29.42 -22.32 41.53
C THR A 18 -28.92 -22.52 40.10
N GLN A 19 -29.68 -23.30 39.34
CA GLN A 19 -29.47 -23.49 37.90
C GLN A 19 -29.69 -22.14 37.22
N GLY A 20 -28.58 -21.46 36.90
CA GLY A 20 -28.57 -20.21 36.17
C GLY A 20 -29.33 -20.37 34.85
N ARG A 21 -30.36 -19.52 34.68
CA ARG A 21 -31.04 -19.31 33.40
C ARG A 21 -29.99 -19.12 32.30
N GLN A 22 -29.94 -20.04 31.35
CA GLN A 22 -29.28 -19.80 30.08
C GLN A 22 -30.03 -18.65 29.36
N PRO A 23 -29.34 -17.63 28.83
CA PRO A 23 -29.98 -16.67 27.94
C PRO A 23 -30.42 -17.39 26.66
N PRO A 24 -31.56 -17.01 26.05
CA PRO A 24 -32.00 -17.61 24.81
C PRO A 24 -30.94 -17.39 23.72
N ALA A 25 -30.63 -18.48 23.01
CA ALA A 25 -29.72 -18.51 21.88
C ALA A 25 -29.99 -17.33 20.93
N GLN A 26 -29.02 -16.43 20.85
CA GLN A 26 -29.04 -15.30 19.93
C GLN A 26 -29.01 -15.86 18.50
N LYS A 27 -30.17 -15.91 17.86
CA LYS A 27 -30.31 -16.30 16.45
C LYS A 27 -29.41 -15.39 15.64
N ARG A 28 -28.29 -15.92 15.12
CA ARG A 28 -27.46 -15.23 14.14
C ARG A 28 -28.39 -14.86 12.97
N PRO A 29 -28.59 -13.56 12.63
CA PRO A 29 -29.24 -13.26 11.37
C PRO A 29 -28.30 -13.71 10.25
N ALA A 30 -28.61 -14.86 9.68
CA ALA A 30 -28.18 -15.21 8.34
C ALA A 30 -28.73 -14.14 7.39
N ARG A 31 -27.89 -13.15 7.08
CA ARG A 31 -28.07 -12.23 5.95
C ARG A 31 -26.77 -12.16 5.16
N ILE A 32 -26.27 -13.35 4.79
CA ILE A 32 -25.67 -13.51 3.47
C ILE A 32 -26.85 -13.55 2.50
N THR A 33 -26.69 -12.93 1.33
CA THR A 33 -27.63 -12.88 0.18
C THR A 33 -28.50 -11.63 0.02
N VAL A 34 -27.89 -10.43 0.02
CA VAL A 34 -28.29 -9.34 -0.93
C VAL A 34 -27.04 -8.58 -1.41
N VAL A 35 -25.95 -9.30 -1.74
CA VAL A 35 -24.79 -8.72 -2.45
C VAL A 35 -24.64 -9.31 -3.86
N ALA A 36 -25.51 -10.24 -4.27
CA ALA A 36 -25.36 -11.01 -5.49
C ALA A 36 -26.23 -10.60 -6.70
N VAL A 37 -26.92 -9.44 -6.68
CA VAL A 37 -27.78 -9.03 -7.83
C VAL A 37 -27.45 -7.65 -8.43
N VAL A 38 -26.68 -6.77 -7.77
CA VAL A 38 -26.33 -5.46 -8.36
C VAL A 38 -24.95 -5.45 -9.05
N VAL A 39 -24.06 -6.40 -8.73
CA VAL A 39 -22.73 -6.52 -9.39
C VAL A 39 -22.80 -7.29 -10.73
N ALA A 40 -23.88 -8.03 -10.99
CA ALA A 40 -24.09 -8.74 -12.26
C ALA A 40 -24.73 -7.89 -13.37
N ALA A 41 -25.27 -6.70 -13.06
CA ALA A 41 -25.93 -5.83 -14.05
C ALA A 41 -25.05 -4.66 -14.55
N LEU A 42 -23.88 -4.41 -13.94
CA LEU A 42 -22.95 -3.35 -14.38
C LEU A 42 -21.58 -3.88 -14.83
N SER A 43 -21.45 -5.20 -15.00
CA SER A 43 -20.27 -5.86 -15.57
C SER A 43 -20.51 -6.40 -17.00
N LEU A 44 -21.57 -5.94 -17.68
CA LEU A 44 -21.94 -6.34 -19.05
C LEU A 44 -22.15 -5.15 -20.03
N ILE A 45 -21.65 -3.95 -19.72
CA ILE A 45 -21.74 -2.78 -20.63
C ILE A 45 -20.36 -2.22 -21.03
N SER A 46 -19.26 -2.78 -20.53
CA SER A 46 -17.89 -2.39 -20.95
C SER A 46 -17.16 -3.54 -21.64
N TRP A 47 -17.84 -4.22 -22.56
CA TRP A 47 -17.25 -5.17 -23.52
C TRP A 47 -18.10 -5.24 -24.80
N LEU A 48 -18.62 -4.10 -25.28
CA LEU A 48 -19.32 -4.03 -26.58
C LEU A 48 -19.11 -2.73 -27.36
N VAL A 49 -17.97 -2.07 -27.18
CA VAL A 49 -17.43 -1.10 -28.14
C VAL A 49 -15.94 -1.40 -28.26
N THR A 50 -15.56 -2.00 -29.40
CA THR A 50 -14.21 -2.23 -29.96
C THR A 50 -13.91 -3.71 -30.23
N GLY A 51 -14.27 -4.13 -31.44
CA GLY A 51 -13.86 -5.36 -32.14
C GLY A 51 -14.56 -5.39 -33.51
N CYS A 52 -13.92 -4.83 -34.54
CA CYS A 52 -13.30 -5.53 -35.70
C CYS A 52 -14.32 -6.13 -36.69
N ASP A 53 -14.53 -5.43 -37.83
CA ASP A 53 -14.27 -5.88 -39.23
C ASP A 53 -15.44 -6.75 -39.79
N ASP A 54 -16.01 -6.62 -40.99
CA ASP A 54 -15.48 -6.43 -42.34
C ASP A 54 -16.61 -6.06 -43.35
N THR A 55 -16.22 -5.35 -44.42
CA THR A 55 -16.61 -5.53 -45.85
C THR A 55 -18.08 -5.63 -46.29
N ALA A 56 -18.55 -4.62 -47.05
CA ALA A 56 -19.43 -4.82 -48.21
C ALA A 56 -19.32 -3.66 -49.22
N SER A 57 -18.86 -4.00 -50.42
CA SER A 57 -18.75 -3.14 -51.60
C SER A 57 -20.11 -2.65 -52.11
N THR A 58 -20.15 -1.46 -52.69
CA THR A 58 -21.00 -1.17 -53.86
C THR A 58 -20.41 -0.02 -54.66
N ASP A 59 -20.28 -0.29 -55.95
CA ASP A 59 -19.75 0.56 -57.00
C ASP A 59 -20.56 1.86 -57.18
N THR A 60 -19.91 2.93 -57.66
CA THR A 60 -20.32 3.65 -58.88
C THR A 60 -19.27 4.69 -59.26
N ALA A 61 -18.88 4.62 -60.53
CA ALA A 61 -17.91 5.46 -61.23
C ALA A 61 -18.37 6.93 -61.40
N ALA A 62 -17.41 7.86 -61.49
CA ALA A 62 -17.17 8.67 -62.70
C ALA A 62 -16.06 9.73 -62.50
N SER A 63 -15.17 9.73 -63.48
CA SER A 63 -14.15 10.70 -63.93
C SER A 63 -14.38 12.18 -63.54
N SER A 64 -13.36 13.06 -63.38
CA SER A 64 -12.47 13.52 -64.46
C SER A 64 -11.36 14.45 -63.95
N SER A 65 -10.22 14.37 -64.63
CA SER A 65 -9.04 15.23 -64.76
C SER A 65 -9.11 16.74 -64.45
N THR A 66 -8.02 17.27 -63.87
CA THR A 66 -7.08 18.31 -64.41
C THR A 66 -6.31 18.91 -63.23
N GLY A 67 -5.00 18.67 -63.04
CA GLY A 67 -3.91 19.42 -63.65
C GLY A 67 -3.28 20.36 -62.61
N GLY A 68 -1.95 20.34 -62.41
CA GLY A 68 -1.29 21.30 -61.50
C GLY A 68 0.03 20.86 -60.91
N HIS A 69 1.09 21.07 -61.68
CA HIS A 69 2.53 20.95 -61.43
C HIS A 69 3.08 21.96 -60.42
N ALA A 70 4.08 21.56 -59.61
CA ALA A 70 5.27 22.31 -59.17
C ALA A 70 5.89 21.59 -57.95
N ALA A 71 6.91 20.74 -58.13
CA ALA A 71 8.33 21.11 -58.22
C ALA A 71 8.82 21.92 -56.99
N TYR A 72 9.50 21.26 -56.05
CA TYR A 72 10.57 21.89 -55.28
C TYR A 72 11.73 20.91 -55.06
N SER A 73 12.90 21.36 -55.51
CA SER A 73 14.15 20.61 -55.66
C SER A 73 14.85 20.28 -54.33
N PRO A 74 15.67 19.21 -54.28
CA PRO A 74 16.58 18.95 -53.18
C PRO A 74 17.88 19.78 -53.32
N GLY A 75 18.20 20.56 -52.28
CA GLY A 75 19.46 21.27 -52.16
C GLY A 75 20.55 20.36 -51.59
N THR A 76 21.55 20.06 -52.41
CA THR A 76 22.84 19.47 -52.06
C THR A 76 23.73 20.47 -51.33
N ALA A 77 24.36 20.05 -50.23
CA ALA A 77 25.55 20.71 -49.71
C ALA A 77 26.53 19.65 -49.16
N THR A 78 27.52 19.36 -49.99
CA THR A 78 28.75 18.64 -49.68
C THR A 78 29.69 19.54 -48.86
N PHE A 79 30.14 19.10 -47.69
CA PHE A 79 31.47 19.45 -47.19
C PHE A 79 32.10 18.27 -46.44
N ARG A 80 33.42 18.25 -46.53
CA ARG A 80 34.31 17.09 -46.57
C ARG A 80 35.37 17.28 -45.49
N THR A 81 35.87 16.17 -44.96
CA THR A 81 37.23 15.97 -44.36
C THR A 81 37.44 16.20 -42.84
N SER A 82 37.57 15.08 -42.13
CA SER A 82 38.47 14.67 -41.00
C SER A 82 39.77 15.48 -40.78
N PRO A 83 40.46 15.44 -39.60
CA PRO A 83 40.75 14.21 -38.83
C PRO A 83 40.78 14.25 -37.28
N ALA A 84 40.93 13.04 -36.75
CA ALA A 84 41.05 12.65 -35.36
C ALA A 84 42.22 13.31 -34.61
N ARG A 85 42.02 13.52 -33.29
CA ARG A 85 43.13 13.50 -32.32
C ARG A 85 42.71 12.83 -31.02
N SER A 86 43.22 11.61 -30.87
CA SER A 86 43.30 10.84 -29.64
C SER A 86 43.95 11.65 -28.52
N SER A 87 43.40 11.53 -27.31
CA SER A 87 44.12 11.78 -26.07
C SER A 87 43.85 10.60 -25.15
N ALA A 88 44.79 9.67 -25.13
CA ALA A 88 44.85 8.56 -24.21
C ALA A 88 45.24 9.06 -22.82
N HIS A 89 44.54 8.62 -21.78
CA HIS A 89 45.06 8.62 -20.40
C HIS A 89 45.31 7.16 -19.99
N PRO A 90 46.55 6.80 -19.67
CA PRO A 90 46.88 5.48 -19.14
C PRO A 90 46.85 5.46 -17.60
N SER A 91 46.74 4.22 -17.08
CA SER A 91 47.25 3.76 -15.78
C SER A 91 46.41 4.14 -14.54
N THR A 92 46.10 3.26 -13.58
CA THR A 92 46.66 1.94 -13.23
C THR A 92 45.76 1.28 -12.17
N ARG A 93 45.55 -0.03 -12.28
CA ARG A 93 45.11 -0.92 -11.19
C ARG A 93 46.33 -1.71 -10.70
N PRO A 94 46.46 -1.95 -9.38
CA PRO A 94 46.49 -3.33 -8.84
C PRO A 94 45.60 -3.45 -7.57
N LYS A 95 44.66 -4.41 -7.45
CA LYS A 95 44.71 -5.81 -6.91
C LYS A 95 44.94 -5.91 -5.36
N PRO A 96 44.45 -6.96 -4.65
CA PRO A 96 43.63 -6.84 -3.43
C PRO A 96 44.28 -7.48 -2.19
N SER A 97 43.76 -7.22 -0.98
CA SER A 97 43.66 -8.18 0.16
C SER A 97 42.90 -7.60 1.36
N ALA A 98 42.14 -8.49 2.01
CA ALA A 98 41.19 -8.39 3.14
C ALA A 98 41.88 -8.03 4.50
N PRO A 99 41.21 -7.98 5.70
CA PRO A 99 39.90 -8.55 6.05
C PRO A 99 38.95 -7.76 7.00
N ALA A 100 37.67 -8.13 6.89
CA ALA A 100 36.68 -8.27 7.95
C ALA A 100 36.78 -7.38 9.20
N THR A 101 36.15 -6.20 9.15
CA THR A 101 35.58 -5.61 10.37
C THR A 101 34.27 -6.33 10.66
N ARG A 102 34.26 -7.07 11.77
CA ARG A 102 33.12 -7.81 12.31
C ARG A 102 31.83 -6.98 12.27
N SER A 103 30.94 -7.29 11.33
CA SER A 103 29.51 -7.07 11.52
C SER A 103 29.11 -7.88 12.74
N ARG A 104 28.98 -7.19 13.88
CA ARG A 104 28.36 -7.76 15.07
C ARG A 104 26.89 -7.95 14.72
N SER A 105 26.57 -9.14 14.22
CA SER A 105 25.22 -9.68 14.17
C SER A 105 24.65 -9.57 15.59
N GLN A 106 23.82 -8.56 15.81
CA GLN A 106 22.90 -8.57 16.93
C GLN A 106 21.70 -9.42 16.50
N SER A 107 21.87 -10.72 16.64
CA SER A 107 20.75 -11.67 16.74
C SER A 107 20.16 -11.49 18.14
N GLY A 108 19.03 -10.79 18.20
CA GLY A 108 18.18 -10.63 19.38
C GLY A 108 16.85 -10.04 18.91
N PRO A 109 15.70 -10.44 19.46
CA PRO A 109 14.41 -10.11 18.87
C PRO A 109 14.22 -8.60 18.93
N SER A 110 14.28 -7.92 17.79
CA SER A 110 13.96 -6.50 17.66
C SER A 110 12.44 -6.31 17.81
N ARG A 111 11.93 -6.60 18.99
CA ARG A 111 10.64 -6.13 19.47
C ARG A 111 10.88 -4.78 20.12
N SER A 112 10.28 -3.75 19.53
CA SER A 112 10.21 -2.37 20.04
C SER A 112 11.50 -1.55 19.93
N GLY A 113 11.76 -0.98 18.75
CA GLY A 113 12.86 -0.02 18.60
C GLY A 113 12.79 0.76 17.30
N SER A 114 11.85 1.71 17.18
CA SER A 114 11.87 2.64 16.04
C SER A 114 11.04 3.93 16.19
N SER A 115 10.35 4.17 17.31
CA SER A 115 9.59 5.43 17.49
C SER A 115 10.45 6.64 17.91
N GLN A 116 11.73 6.44 18.22
CA GLN A 116 12.64 7.53 18.62
C GLN A 116 12.92 8.43 17.40
N GLY A 117 12.56 9.71 17.51
CA GLY A 117 12.73 10.69 16.42
C GLY A 117 11.56 10.77 15.43
N ILE A 118 10.46 10.06 15.68
CA ILE A 118 9.20 10.25 14.95
C ILE A 118 8.36 11.33 15.67
N PRO A 119 7.89 12.37 14.98
CA PRO A 119 7.02 13.37 15.58
C PRO A 119 5.72 12.80 16.15
N ALA A 120 5.24 13.36 17.26
CA ALA A 120 4.05 12.87 17.95
C ALA A 120 2.78 12.92 17.09
N HIS A 121 2.65 13.93 16.21
CA HIS A 121 1.50 14.05 15.32
C HIS A 121 1.49 12.94 14.25
N ALA A 122 2.64 12.53 13.72
CA ALA A 122 2.74 11.38 12.81
C ALA A 122 2.29 10.09 13.51
N LEU A 123 2.67 9.88 14.77
CA LEU A 123 2.19 8.74 15.56
C LEU A 123 0.68 8.80 15.82
N ALA A 124 0.12 9.99 16.04
CA ALA A 124 -1.31 10.17 16.19
C ALA A 124 -2.07 9.85 14.89
N THR A 125 -1.57 10.31 13.75
CA THR A 125 -2.14 9.99 12.43
C THR A 125 -2.02 8.50 12.14
N LEU A 126 -0.90 7.84 12.46
CA LEU A 126 -0.76 6.39 12.29
C LEU A 126 -1.84 5.62 13.06
N LYS A 127 -2.18 6.03 14.29
CA LYS A 127 -3.27 5.40 15.05
C LYS A 127 -4.62 5.55 14.37
N LEU A 128 -4.88 6.69 13.71
CA LEU A 128 -6.11 6.90 12.94
C LEU A 128 -6.13 6.07 11.65
N ILE A 129 -4.98 5.91 10.99
CA ILE A 129 -4.81 5.04 9.83
C ILE A 129 -5.08 3.58 10.22
N ASP A 130 -4.45 3.09 11.29
CA ASP A 130 -4.65 1.73 11.81
C ASP A 130 -6.13 1.48 12.22
N ALA A 131 -6.83 2.52 12.66
CA ALA A 131 -8.26 2.47 12.99
C ALA A 131 -9.20 2.62 11.78
N GLY A 132 -8.66 2.83 10.57
CA GLY A 132 -9.46 3.07 9.36
C GLY A 132 -10.26 4.38 9.37
N LYS A 133 -9.80 5.38 10.13
CA LYS A 133 -10.47 6.68 10.31
C LYS A 133 -9.80 7.82 9.54
N TRP A 134 -8.60 7.60 9.01
CA TRP A 134 -7.88 8.57 8.21
C TRP A 134 -8.04 8.22 6.72
N PRO A 135 -8.21 9.20 5.80
CA PRO A 135 -8.09 10.65 5.97
C PRO A 135 -9.35 11.38 6.46
N GLU A 136 -10.48 10.71 6.65
CA GLU A 136 -11.77 11.35 6.97
C GLU A 136 -11.72 12.15 8.26
N ALA A 137 -11.07 11.63 9.30
CA ALA A 137 -10.88 12.29 10.60
C ALA A 137 -10.10 13.61 10.51
N ALA A 138 -9.39 13.87 9.40
CA ALA A 138 -8.73 15.15 9.16
C ALA A 138 -9.74 16.31 9.01
N ASN A 139 -10.98 16.03 8.61
CA ASN A 139 -12.02 17.02 8.30
C ASN A 139 -11.52 18.16 7.39
N ALA A 140 -10.60 17.84 6.48
CA ALA A 140 -9.91 18.80 5.64
C ALA A 140 -9.92 18.32 4.18
N PRO A 141 -10.81 18.89 3.33
CA PRO A 141 -10.92 18.50 1.92
C PRO A 141 -9.58 18.52 1.18
N GLY A 142 -9.28 17.43 0.48
CA GLY A 142 -8.03 17.26 -0.27
C GLY A 142 -6.87 16.68 0.52
N THR A 143 -7.05 16.34 1.81
CA THR A 143 -6.18 15.37 2.51
C THR A 143 -6.38 13.99 1.87
N ARG A 144 -5.31 13.25 1.63
CA ARG A 144 -5.35 11.96 0.92
C ARG A 144 -4.67 10.86 1.71
N GLY A 145 -5.14 9.64 1.48
CA GLY A 145 -4.52 8.43 2.01
C GLY A 145 -5.11 7.18 1.36
N GLY A 146 -4.43 6.05 1.57
CA GLY A 146 -4.85 4.74 1.06
C GLY A 146 -4.52 4.49 -0.41
N THR A 147 -3.84 5.44 -1.09
CA THR A 147 -3.39 5.24 -2.46
C THR A 147 -2.15 4.35 -2.50
N ASN A 148 -1.97 3.60 -3.60
CA ASN A 148 -0.80 2.73 -3.74
C ASN A 148 0.50 3.53 -3.79
N PHE A 149 1.44 3.18 -2.92
CA PHE A 149 2.83 3.61 -3.01
C PHE A 149 3.65 2.55 -3.76
N ARG A 150 4.40 2.97 -4.79
CA ARG A 150 5.08 2.03 -5.69
C ARG A 150 6.48 1.62 -5.22
N ASN A 151 7.10 2.41 -4.35
CA ASN A 151 8.49 2.21 -3.91
C ASN A 151 9.46 2.07 -5.11
N ASN A 152 9.40 3.02 -6.07
CA ASN A 152 10.18 2.96 -7.30
C ASN A 152 11.68 3.12 -7.03
N GLU A 153 12.01 3.93 -6.03
CA GLU A 153 13.36 4.23 -5.57
C GLU A 153 13.94 3.08 -4.76
N GLY A 154 13.11 2.12 -4.32
CA GLY A 154 13.53 0.93 -3.58
C GLY A 154 14.09 1.24 -2.19
N LEU A 155 13.71 2.38 -1.59
CA LEU A 155 14.17 2.79 -0.26
C LEU A 155 13.51 1.99 0.87
N LEU A 156 12.35 1.37 0.60
CA LEU A 156 11.71 0.44 1.52
C LEU A 156 11.98 -1.02 1.10
N PRO A 157 11.92 -1.99 2.03
CA PRO A 157 12.03 -3.41 1.71
C PRO A 157 11.04 -3.80 0.60
N ARG A 158 11.45 -4.65 -0.34
CA ARG A 158 10.57 -5.09 -1.45
C ARG A 158 9.76 -6.32 -1.07
N THR A 159 10.25 -7.11 -0.12
CA THR A 159 9.65 -8.37 0.31
C THR A 159 9.56 -8.43 1.82
N GLY A 160 8.50 -9.04 2.32
CA GLY A 160 8.30 -9.30 3.75
C GLY A 160 9.17 -10.44 4.25
N SER A 161 9.04 -10.74 5.54
CA SER A 161 9.70 -11.87 6.21
C SER A 161 9.30 -13.24 5.66
N ASP A 162 8.12 -13.33 5.03
CA ASP A 162 7.59 -14.52 4.36
C ASP A 162 8.07 -14.66 2.90
N GLY A 163 8.90 -13.75 2.42
CA GLY A 163 9.41 -13.71 1.04
C GLY A 163 8.41 -13.18 0.01
N ARG A 164 7.18 -12.82 0.40
CA ARG A 164 6.19 -12.24 -0.53
C ARG A 164 6.49 -10.77 -0.79
N ARG A 165 6.07 -10.28 -1.97
CA ARG A 165 6.23 -8.87 -2.35
C ARG A 165 5.29 -7.98 -1.53
N LEU A 166 5.84 -6.99 -0.84
CA LEU A 166 5.07 -6.06 -0.03
C LEU A 166 4.22 -5.13 -0.91
N ARG A 167 3.03 -4.82 -0.41
CA ARG A 167 2.12 -3.82 -0.97
C ARG A 167 2.06 -2.64 -0.03
N PHE A 168 2.28 -1.45 -0.59
CA PHE A 168 2.32 -0.23 0.20
C PHE A 168 1.14 0.69 -0.11
N GLN A 169 0.71 1.39 0.93
CA GLN A 169 -0.20 2.52 0.86
C GLN A 169 0.48 3.77 1.42
N GLU A 170 0.24 4.91 0.81
CA GLU A 170 0.69 6.21 1.30
C GLU A 170 -0.45 7.00 1.97
N TRP A 171 -0.07 7.82 2.95
CA TRP A 171 -0.99 8.63 3.74
C TRP A 171 -0.39 10.01 3.99
N ASP A 172 -1.18 11.06 3.82
CA ASP A 172 -0.86 12.36 4.40
C ASP A 172 -0.74 12.25 5.91
N VAL A 173 0.20 12.98 6.48
CA VAL A 173 0.34 13.07 7.94
C VAL A 173 -0.53 14.18 8.50
N ASN A 174 -0.52 15.35 7.86
CA ASN A 174 -1.24 16.53 8.32
C ASN A 174 -2.50 16.79 7.47
N PRO A 175 -3.56 17.37 8.07
CA PRO A 175 -4.68 17.88 7.31
C PRO A 175 -4.23 18.94 6.29
N LYS A 176 -4.71 18.83 5.05
CA LYS A 176 -4.40 19.80 4.00
C LYS A 176 -4.93 21.19 4.39
N LYS A 177 -4.08 22.21 4.28
CA LYS A 177 -4.46 23.60 4.53
C LYS A 177 -5.19 24.20 3.32
N PRO A 178 -6.30 24.95 3.50
CA PRO A 178 -6.98 25.63 2.42
C PRO A 178 -6.04 26.55 1.62
N GLY A 179 -6.21 26.59 0.30
CA GLY A 179 -5.39 27.41 -0.59
C GLY A 179 -3.92 26.98 -0.70
N ARG A 180 -3.52 25.85 -0.09
CA ARG A 180 -2.14 25.35 -0.12
C ARG A 180 -2.07 23.92 -0.68
N GLY A 181 -0.89 23.58 -1.22
CA GLY A 181 -0.56 22.20 -1.54
C GLY A 181 -0.50 21.31 -0.29
N ARG A 182 -0.50 19.99 -0.49
CA ARG A 182 -0.12 19.02 0.54
C ARG A 182 1.34 19.29 0.93
N ASP A 183 1.70 19.08 2.18
CA ASP A 183 3.08 19.24 2.65
C ASP A 183 3.96 18.04 2.24
N ALA A 184 5.17 17.94 2.79
CA ALA A 184 6.12 16.88 2.48
C ALA A 184 5.92 15.60 3.32
N GLU A 185 5.14 15.65 4.40
CA GLU A 185 5.11 14.58 5.40
C GLU A 185 4.18 13.45 4.99
N ARG A 186 4.70 12.21 5.02
CA ARG A 186 3.91 11.02 4.67
C ARG A 186 4.18 9.88 5.64
N ILE A 187 3.14 9.06 5.83
CA ILE A 187 3.26 7.72 6.38
C ILE A 187 3.07 6.72 5.25
N ILE A 188 3.91 5.70 5.21
CA ILE A 188 3.77 4.54 4.33
C ILE A 188 3.45 3.33 5.19
N THR A 189 2.35 2.64 4.90
CA THR A 189 2.00 1.36 5.53
C THR A 189 2.19 0.22 4.53
N ALA A 190 2.65 -0.92 5.03
CA ALA A 190 2.71 -2.18 4.27
C ALA A 190 1.62 -3.16 4.72
N ASP A 191 1.32 -4.11 3.86
CA ASP A 191 0.39 -5.22 4.10
C ASP A 191 0.85 -6.21 5.18
N ASP A 192 2.15 -6.25 5.50
CA ASP A 192 2.71 -7.01 6.63
C ASP A 192 2.54 -6.29 7.99
N GLY A 193 1.93 -5.10 8.00
CA GLY A 193 1.72 -4.28 9.21
C GLY A 193 2.86 -3.30 9.53
N SER A 194 3.96 -3.34 8.76
CA SER A 194 5.06 -2.37 8.90
C SER A 194 4.61 -0.95 8.54
N ALA A 195 5.26 0.04 9.14
CA ALA A 195 5.01 1.44 8.85
C ALA A 195 6.30 2.27 8.87
N TRP A 196 6.37 3.25 7.98
CA TRP A 196 7.48 4.21 7.85
C TRP A 196 6.95 5.64 7.75
N TYR A 197 7.76 6.58 8.19
CA TYR A 197 7.51 8.02 8.13
C TYR A 197 8.59 8.71 7.28
N THR A 198 8.18 9.71 6.51
CA THR A 198 9.07 10.62 5.78
C THR A 198 8.63 12.05 6.05
N ASP A 199 9.59 12.93 6.33
CA ASP A 199 9.42 14.39 6.46
C ASP A 199 9.94 15.16 5.24
N ASP A 200 10.51 14.45 4.26
CA ASP A 200 11.27 15.00 3.15
C ASP A 200 10.73 14.58 1.77
N HIS A 201 9.44 14.23 1.73
CA HIS A 201 8.72 13.86 0.51
C HIS A 201 9.37 12.67 -0.22
N TYR A 202 9.48 11.54 0.51
CA TYR A 202 9.96 10.24 0.05
C TYR A 202 11.47 10.14 -0.21
N ARG A 203 12.28 11.11 0.21
CA ARG A 203 13.74 11.06 0.03
C ARG A 203 14.42 10.18 1.07
N SER A 204 13.89 10.12 2.28
CA SER A 204 14.32 9.22 3.34
C SER A 204 13.14 8.71 4.16
N PHE A 205 13.35 7.61 4.86
CA PHE A 205 12.33 6.96 5.68
C PHE A 205 12.87 6.61 7.05
N LYS A 206 12.06 6.89 8.07
CA LYS A 206 12.25 6.44 9.44
C LYS A 206 11.21 5.36 9.71
N GLN A 207 11.65 4.16 10.06
CA GLN A 207 10.70 3.09 10.41
C GLN A 207 9.95 3.50 11.69
N ILE A 208 8.64 3.22 11.77
CA ILE A 208 7.81 3.48 12.95
C ILE A 208 7.45 2.15 13.64
N ARG A 209 7.16 1.13 12.83
CA ARG A 209 6.76 -0.22 13.27
C ARG A 209 7.26 -1.24 12.22
N GLY A 210 7.67 -2.42 12.69
CA GLY A 210 8.02 -3.57 11.83
C GLY A 210 6.83 -4.46 11.50
N PRO A 211 7.06 -5.61 10.86
CA PRO A 211 6.00 -6.56 10.53
C PRO A 211 5.34 -7.11 11.79
N ASN A 212 4.04 -7.45 11.71
CA ASN A 212 3.23 -8.02 12.79
C ASN A 212 3.26 -9.55 12.82
#